data_AF-A0A535FW25-F1
#
_entry.id   AF-A0A535FW25-F1
#
_cell.length_a   1.000
_cell.length_b   1.000
_cell.length_c   1.000
_cell.angle_alpha   90.00
_cell.angle_beta   90.00
_cell.angle_gamma   90.00
#
_symmetry.space_group_name_H-M   'P 1'
#
loop_
_entity.id
_entity.type
_entity.pdbx_description
1 polymer ?
#
loop_
_entity_poly.entity_id
_entity_poly.type
_entity_poly.pdbx_seq_one_letter_code
_entity_poly.pdbx_strand_id
1 'polypeptide(L)' 'LVAHPEVTVEVGNETFKAIATVTEGLERQRLWSRVVELYPFFADHQAKTSRQIPVIVLRRLEG' A
#
# COMPACT_ATOMS: atom_id res chain seq x y z
N LEU A 1 1.79 -9.28 6.76
CA LEU A 1 0.55 -8.61 6.29
C LEU A 1 -0.50 -9.62 5.86
N VAL A 2 -0.26 -10.49 4.87
CA VAL A 2 -1.33 -11.40 4.41
C VAL A 2 -1.73 -12.45 5.47
N ALA A 3 -0.77 -13.02 6.20
CA ALA A 3 -1.06 -13.99 7.28
C ALA A 3 -1.45 -13.33 8.61
N HIS A 4 -0.93 -12.13 8.86
CA HIS A 4 -1.21 -11.31 10.05
C HIS A 4 -1.38 -9.86 9.59
N PRO A 5 -2.64 -9.39 9.45
CA PRO A 5 -2.94 -8.10 8.85
C PRO A 5 -2.81 -6.94 9.84
N GLU A 6 -2.84 -7.20 11.14
CA GLU A 6 -2.55 -6.16 12.14
C GLU A 6 -1.07 -5.78 12.10
N VAL A 7 -0.81 -4.48 12.00
CA VAL A 7 0.52 -3.89 12.03
C VAL A 7 0.58 -2.72 13.00
N THR A 8 1.78 -2.41 13.45
CA THR A 8 2.10 -1.10 14.03
C THR A 8 2.65 -0.20 12.92
N VAL A 9 2.15 1.02 12.81
CA VAL A 9 2.61 2.04 11.86
C VAL A 9 3.29 3.15 12.65
N GLU A 10 4.48 3.55 12.19
CA GLU A 10 5.22 4.70 12.69
C GLU A 10 5.35 5.72 11.56
N VAL A 11 4.82 6.93 11.77
CA VAL A 11 4.88 8.00 10.77
C VAL A 11 5.02 9.35 11.48
N GLY A 12 6.11 10.06 11.20
CA GLY A 12 6.46 11.28 11.94
C GLY A 12 6.56 10.99 13.44
N ASN A 13 5.69 11.63 14.23
CA ASN A 13 5.64 11.47 15.69
C ASN A 13 4.47 10.58 16.16
N GLU A 14 3.78 9.90 15.24
CA GLU A 14 2.65 9.04 15.56
C GLU A 14 3.02 7.56 15.48
N THR A 15 2.52 6.79 16.46
CA THR A 15 2.58 5.33 16.48
C THR A 15 1.18 4.78 16.73
N PHE A 16 0.67 3.94 15.84
CA PHE A 16 -0.68 3.37 15.97
C PHE A 16 -0.80 1.97 15.37
N LYS A 17 -1.83 1.24 15.80
CA LYS A 17 -2.21 -0.04 15.20
C LYS A 17 -3.04 0.18 13.94
N ALA A 18 -2.85 -0.66 12.92
CA ALA A 18 -3.62 -0.61 11.69
C ALA A 18 -3.87 -2.01 11.12
N ILE A 19 -4.90 -2.14 10.29
CA ILE A 19 -5.16 -3.32 9.48
C ILE A 19 -4.65 -3.09 8.07
N ALA A 20 -3.71 -3.92 7.63
CA ALA A 20 -3.18 -3.95 6.29
C ALA A 20 -4.04 -4.82 5.37
N THR A 21 -4.54 -4.24 4.28
CA THR A 21 -5.31 -4.96 3.26
C THR A 21 -4.59 -4.83 1.92
N VAL A 22 -4.30 -5.97 1.29
CA VAL A 22 -3.79 -5.97 -0.09
C VAL A 22 -4.96 -5.63 -1.01
N THR A 23 -4.78 -4.59 -1.83
CA THR A 23 -5.80 -4.20 -2.82
C THR A 23 -5.65 -5.00 -4.10
N GLU A 24 -6.78 -5.26 -4.75
CA GLU A 24 -6.86 -6.05 -5.97
C GLU A 24 -7.76 -5.34 -7.01
N GLY A 25 -7.71 -5.83 -8.26
CA GLY A 25 -8.58 -5.36 -9.34
C GLY A 25 -8.56 -3.84 -9.57
N LEU A 26 -9.76 -3.26 -9.72
CA LEU A 26 -9.95 -1.84 -10.03
C LEU A 26 -9.45 -0.91 -8.94
N GLU A 27 -9.60 -1.29 -7.67
CA GLU A 27 -9.18 -0.44 -6.55
C GLU A 27 -7.65 -0.31 -6.51
N ARG A 28 -6.95 -1.42 -6.74
CA ARG A 28 -5.49 -1.42 -6.88
C ARG A 28 -5.04 -0.57 -8.07
N GLN A 29 -5.72 -0.66 -9.22
CA GLN A 29 -5.39 0.16 -10.39
C GLN A 29 -5.55 1.65 -10.09
N ARG A 30 -6.68 2.04 -9.49
CA ARG A 30 -6.97 3.43 -9.11
C ARG A 30 -5.90 4.00 -8.18
N LEU A 31 -5.54 3.26 -7.13
CA LEU A 31 -4.52 3.68 -6.17
C LEU A 31 -3.12 3.71 -6.80
N TRP A 32 -2.77 2.70 -7.60
CA TRP A 32 -1.49 2.65 -8.31
C TRP A 32 -1.30 3.84 -9.25
N SER A 33 -2.34 4.19 -10.03
CA SER A 33 -2.30 5.39 -10.88
C SER A 33 -2.02 6.66 -10.09
N ARG A 34 -2.63 6.80 -8.90
CA ARG A 34 -2.36 7.94 -8.02
C ARG A 34 -0.94 7.95 -7.47
N VAL A 35 -0.39 6.78 -7.12
CA VAL A 35 1.00 6.66 -6.67
C VAL A 35 1.96 7.08 -7.79
N VAL A 36 1.76 6.59 -9.01
CA VAL A 36 2.63 6.94 -10.16
C VAL A 36 2.52 8.42 -10.53
N GLU A 37 1.33 9.01 -10.43
CA GLU A 37 1.14 10.45 -10.64
C GLU A 37 1.97 11.30 -9.68
N LEU A 38 2.03 10.90 -8.41
CA LEU A 38 2.81 11.60 -7.38
C LEU A 38 4.31 11.25 -7.44
N TYR A 39 4.63 10.02 -7.83
CA TYR A 39 5.96 9.44 -7.79
C TYR A 39 6.24 8.61 -9.06
N PRO A 40 6.58 9.26 -10.19
CA PRO A 40 6.67 8.60 -11.50
C PRO A 40 7.62 7.41 -11.56
N PHE A 41 8.69 7.39 -10.76
CA PHE A 41 9.68 6.31 -10.73
C PHE A 41 9.10 4.94 -10.35
N PHE A 42 7.93 4.88 -9.71
CA PHE A 42 7.27 3.59 -9.43
C PHE A 42 6.79 2.87 -10.69
N ALA A 43 6.53 3.60 -11.79
CA ALA A 43 6.22 2.98 -13.07
C ALA A 43 7.40 2.12 -13.56
N ASP A 44 8.63 2.64 -13.45
CA ASP A 44 9.85 1.92 -13.82
C ASP A 44 10.05 0.68 -12.95
N HIS A 45 9.72 0.75 -11.66
CA HIS A 45 9.78 -0.43 -10.78
C HIS A 45 8.85 -1.54 -11.24
N GLN A 46 7.62 -1.20 -11.65
CA GLN A 46 6.66 -2.18 -12.15
C GLN A 46 7.11 -2.77 -13.50
N ALA A 47 7.70 -1.96 -14.39
CA ALA A 47 8.20 -2.43 -15.69
C ALA A 47 9.38 -3.42 -15.56
N LYS A 48 10.16 -3.34 -14.48
CA LYS A 48 11.32 -4.21 -14.21
C LYS A 48 10.95 -5.59 -13.65
N THR A 49 9.66 -5.91 -13.49
CA THR A 49 9.24 -7.19 -12.92
C THR A 49 7.96 -7.70 -13.56
N SER A 50 7.81 -9.02 -13.64
CA SER A 50 6.60 -9.68 -14.12
C SER A 50 5.47 -9.75 -13.08
N ARG A 51 5.80 -9.63 -11.78
CA ARG A 51 4.80 -9.63 -10.72
C ARG A 51 4.14 -8.27 -10.59
N GLN A 52 2.83 -8.25 -10.37
CA GLN A 52 2.15 -7.01 -10.00
C GLN A 52 2.66 -6.53 -8.62
N ILE A 53 3.19 -5.31 -8.51
CA ILE A 53 3.66 -4.76 -7.23
C ILE A 53 2.44 -4.49 -6.34
N PRO A 54 2.25 -5.14 -5.19
CA PRO A 54 1.04 -4.97 -4.41
C PRO A 54 0.90 -3.52 -3.89
N VAL A 55 -0.33 -3.01 -3.90
CA VAL A 55 -0.69 -1.77 -3.22
C VAL A 55 -1.48 -2.15 -1.97
N ILE A 56 -1.04 -1.65 -0.82
CA ILE A 56 -1.58 -2.03 0.48
C ILE A 56 -2.23 -0.81 1.11
N VAL A 57 -3.48 -0.96 1.52
CA VAL A 57 -4.20 0.05 2.29
C VAL A 57 -3.99 -0.25 3.77
N LEU A 58 -3.58 0.77 4.53
CA LEU A 58 -3.49 0.72 5.98
C LEU A 58 -4.68 1.47 6.57
N ARG A 59 -5.57 0.76 7.26
CA ARG A 59 -6.66 1.39 8.01
C ARG A 59 -6.25 1.45 9.47
N ARG A 60 -6.05 2.65 10.02
CA ARG A 60 -5.81 2.85 11.46
C ARG A 60 -6.93 2.21 12.27
N LEU A 61 -6.57 1.47 13.30
CA LEU A 61 -7.49 1.01 14.32
C LEU A 61 -7.65 2.16 15.32
N GLU A 62 -8.87 2.66 15.43
CA GLU A 62 -9.24 3.54 16.53
C GLU A 62 -9.36 2.66 17.78
N GLY A 63 -8.71 3.10 18.86
CA GLY A 63 -8.80 2.49 20.19
C GLY A 63 -9.91 3.12 21.00
#